data_AF-A0A7C4RH38-F1
#
_entry.id   AF-A0A7C4RH38-F1
#
_cell.length_a   1.000
_cell.length_b   1.000
_cell.length_c   1.000
_cell.angle_alpha   90.00
_cell.angle_beta   90.00
_cell.angle_gamma   90.00
#
_symmetry.space_group_name_H-M   'P 1'
#
loop_
_entity.id
_entity.type
_entity.pdbx_description
1 polymer ?
#
loop_
_entity_poly.entity_id
_entity_poly.type
_entity_poly.pdbx_seq_one_letter_code
_entity_poly.pdbx_strand_id
1 'polypeptide(L)' 'MKFSVVIPTKNRSECLEKLLISILEQSILPYEIIVVDDSDNLRTRQLIHSFRKFFVEKNVKIRYLSVSRR' A
#
# COMPACT_ATOMS: atom_id res chain seq x y z
N MET A 1 -6.52 -13.11 14.37
CA MET A 1 -7.44 -12.87 13.24
C MET A 1 -6.61 -12.60 11.99
N LYS A 2 -6.98 -13.13 10.82
CA LYS A 2 -6.29 -12.81 9.55
C LYS A 2 -7.25 -12.01 8.67
N PHE A 3 -6.81 -10.85 8.21
CA PHE A 3 -7.58 -9.99 7.32
C PHE A 3 -6.65 -9.28 6.34
N SER A 4 -7.22 -8.83 5.23
CA SER A 4 -6.53 -8.09 4.18
C SER A 4 -7.05 -6.66 4.13
N VAL A 5 -6.17 -5.71 3.81
CA VAL A 5 -6.54 -4.29 3.62
C VAL A 5 -6.42 -3.96 2.14
N VAL A 6 -7.51 -3.51 1.53
CA VAL A 6 -7.55 -3.09 0.12
C VAL A 6 -7.64 -1.58 0.05
N ILE A 7 -6.71 -0.96 -0.67
CA ILE A 7 -6.56 0.50 -0.75
C ILE A 7 -6.69 0.94 -2.21
N PRO A 8 -7.88 1.33 -2.67
CA PRO A 8 -8.03 2.02 -3.94
C PRO A 8 -7.50 3.44 -3.83
N THR A 9 -6.69 3.87 -4.80
CA THR A 9 -6.11 5.22 -4.81
C THR A 9 -5.89 5.73 -6.23
N LYS A 10 -5.87 7.06 -6.37
CA LYS A 10 -5.59 7.77 -7.63
C LYS A 10 -5.03 9.14 -7.31
N ASN A 11 -3.82 9.44 -7.78
CA ASN A 11 -3.13 10.73 -7.67
C ASN A 11 -3.10 11.31 -6.23
N ARG A 12 -3.00 10.43 -5.21
CA ARG A 12 -3.02 10.79 -3.78
C ARG A 12 -1.89 10.12 -2.98
N SER A 13 -0.67 10.17 -3.51
CA SER A 13 0.50 9.51 -2.89
C SER A 13 0.75 9.99 -1.45
N GLU A 14 0.57 11.27 -1.15
CA GLU A 14 0.78 11.82 0.21
C GLU A 14 -0.22 11.28 1.24
N CYS A 15 -1.49 11.11 0.85
CA CYS A 15 -2.48 10.47 1.72
C CYS A 15 -2.17 8.98 1.90
N LEU A 16 -1.74 8.31 0.84
CA LEU A 16 -1.35 6.91 0.88
C LEU A 16 -0.16 6.70 1.82
N GLU A 17 0.83 7.58 1.79
CA GLU A 17 1.99 7.52 2.69
C GLU A 17 1.56 7.56 4.16
N LYS A 18 0.74 8.54 4.52
CA LYS A 18 0.20 8.66 5.90
C LYS A 18 -0.60 7.43 6.31
N LEU A 19 -1.40 6.87 5.39
CA LEU A 19 -2.14 5.64 5.63
C LEU A 19 -1.21 4.43 5.87
N LEU A 20 -0.16 4.27 5.07
CA LEU A 20 0.80 3.17 5.23
C LEU A 20 1.56 3.28 6.56
N ILE A 21 1.96 4.48 6.96
CA ILE A 21 2.55 4.75 8.28
C ILE A 21 1.57 4.35 9.38
N SER A 22 0.31 4.78 9.28
CA SER A 22 -0.73 4.43 10.26
C SER A 22 -0.96 2.92 10.38
N ILE A 23 -0.86 2.16 9.27
CA ILE A 23 -0.96 0.69 9.30
C ILE A 23 0.23 0.07 10.03
N LEU A 24 1.45 0.56 9.81
CA LEU A 24 2.66 0.08 10.50
C LEU A 24 2.60 0.26 12.02
N GLU A 25 1.83 1.24 12.49
CA GLU A 25 1.63 1.58 13.91
C GLU A 25 0.44 0.84 14.55
N GLN A 26 -0.37 0.08 13.80
CA GLN A 26 -1.51 -0.65 14.36
C GLN A 26 -1.05 -1.74 15.34
N SER A 27 -1.83 -1.94 16.41
CA SER A 27 -1.63 -3.02 17.37
C SER A 27 -1.86 -4.42 16.76
N ILE A 28 -2.71 -4.49 15.72
CA ILE A 28 -2.98 -5.71 14.96
C ILE A 28 -2.67 -5.43 13.49
N LEU A 29 -1.67 -6.11 12.95
CA LEU A 29 -1.25 -5.95 11.56
C LEU A 29 -2.05 -6.83 10.61
N PRO A 30 -2.33 -6.36 9.38
CA PRO A 30 -3.00 -7.17 8.37
C PRO A 30 -2.10 -8.30 7.87
N TYR A 31 -2.72 -9.36 7.34
CA TYR A 31 -2.00 -10.43 6.65
C TYR A 31 -1.39 -9.91 5.33
N GLU A 32 -2.13 -9.07 4.61
CA GLU A 32 -1.67 -8.44 3.39
C GLU A 32 -2.34 -7.08 3.16
N ILE A 33 -1.67 -6.26 2.36
CA ILE A 33 -2.13 -4.97 1.87
C ILE A 33 -2.13 -5.02 0.34
N ILE A 34 -3.24 -4.65 -0.28
CA ILE A 34 -3.42 -4.62 -1.72
C ILE A 34 -3.74 -3.19 -2.13
N VAL A 35 -2.79 -2.53 -2.77
CA VAL A 35 -2.95 -1.18 -3.30
C VAL A 35 -3.39 -1.28 -4.74
N VAL A 36 -4.57 -0.73 -5.05
CA VAL A 36 -5.13 -0.67 -6.39
C VAL A 36 -5.03 0.78 -6.87
N ASP A 37 -4.15 1.02 -7.84
CA ASP A 37 -3.77 2.35 -8.28
C ASP A 37 -4.26 2.67 -9.70
N ASP A 38 -5.04 3.75 -9.83
CA ASP A 38 -5.47 4.33 -11.11
C ASP A 38 -4.80 5.69 -11.37
N SER A 39 -3.62 5.92 -10.77
CA SER A 39 -2.83 7.13 -11.00
C SER A 39 -2.25 7.15 -12.43
N ASP A 40 -2.15 8.36 -12.97
CA ASP A 40 -1.56 8.65 -14.28
C ASP A 40 -0.04 8.91 -14.22
N ASN A 41 0.55 8.77 -13.03
CA ASN A 41 1.95 9.05 -12.75
C ASN A 41 2.57 7.94 -11.88
N LEU A 42 3.90 7.99 -11.72
CA LEU A 42 4.66 6.93 -11.04
C LEU A 42 4.77 7.11 -9.51
N ARG A 43 4.20 8.17 -8.93
CA ARG A 43 4.43 8.52 -7.52
C ARG A 43 3.97 7.42 -6.57
N THR A 44 2.76 6.88 -6.78
CA THR A 44 2.21 5.79 -5.97
C THR A 44 3.08 4.54 -6.06
N ARG A 45 3.50 4.14 -7.27
CA ARG A 45 4.39 2.98 -7.47
C ARG A 45 5.72 3.13 -6.74
N GLN A 46 6.35 4.30 -6.83
CA GLN A 46 7.61 4.60 -6.16
C GLN A 46 7.44 4.57 -4.63
N LEU A 47 6.34 5.13 -4.13
CA LEU A 47 5.99 5.08 -2.71
C LEU A 47 5.81 3.63 -2.21
N ILE A 48 5.06 2.79 -2.93
CA ILE A 48 4.90 1.39 -2.51
C ILE A 48 6.24 0.65 -2.52
N HIS A 49 7.12 0.97 -3.46
CA HIS A 49 8.46 0.40 -3.50
C HIS A 49 9.29 0.78 -2.27
N SER A 50 9.27 2.04 -1.85
CA SER A 50 10.01 2.49 -0.65
C SER A 50 9.46 1.87 0.64
N PHE A 51 8.15 1.63 0.72
CA PHE A 51 7.52 1.02 1.90
C PHE A 51 7.67 -0.50 2.01
N ARG A 52 8.02 -1.18 0.92
CA ARG A 52 8.04 -2.64 0.85
C ARG A 52 8.89 -3.30 1.93
N LYS A 53 10.06 -2.72 2.24
CA LYS A 53 10.97 -3.26 3.26
C LYS A 53 10.33 -3.31 4.65
N PHE A 54 9.68 -2.22 5.07
CA PHE A 54 9.05 -2.12 6.40
C PHE A 54 7.94 -3.15 6.60
N PHE A 55 7.12 -3.40 5.57
CA PHE A 55 6.06 -4.41 5.66
C PHE A 55 6.62 -5.84 5.67
N VAL A 56 7.68 -6.12 4.89
CA VAL A 56 8.33 -7.43 4.90
C VAL A 56 8.94 -7.74 6.27
N GLU A 57 9.62 -6.78 6.89
CA GLU A 57 10.18 -6.92 8.26
C GLU A 57 9.10 -7.24 9.31
N LYS A 58 7.87 -6.77 9.07
CA LYS A 58 6.70 -7.03 9.92
C LYS A 58 5.89 -8.27 9.52
N ASN A 59 6.38 -9.08 8.59
CA ASN A 59 5.67 -10.23 8.01
C ASN A 59 4.33 -9.90 7.34
N VAL A 60 4.18 -8.66 6.84
CA VAL A 60 3.01 -8.20 6.09
C VAL A 60 3.33 -8.20 4.60
N LYS A 61 2.48 -8.86 3.80
CA LYS A 61 2.63 -8.82 2.34
C LYS A 61 2.06 -7.52 1.78
N ILE A 62 2.78 -6.82 0.92
CA ILE A 62 2.24 -5.66 0.19
C ILE A 62 2.26 -5.91 -1.31
N ARG A 63 1.12 -5.71 -1.96
CA ARG A 63 0.90 -5.92 -3.40
C ARG A 63 0.44 -4.61 -4.03
N TYR A 64 1.02 -4.29 -5.18
CA TYR A 64 0.66 -3.13 -5.99
C TYR A 64 0.02 -3.61 -7.30
N LEU A 65 -1.18 -3.14 -7.59
CA LEU A 65 -1.93 -3.41 -8.81
C LEU A 65 -2.23 -2.07 -9.49
N SER A 66 -1.75 -1.89 -10.72
CA SER A 66 -2.07 -0.69 -11.51
C SER A 66 -3.21 -1.01 -12.48
N VAL A 67 -4.21 -0.13 -12.54
CA VAL A 67 -5.43 -0.29 -13.35
C VAL A 67 -5.28 0.31 -14.76
N SER A 68 -4.07 0.68 -15.19
CA SER A 68 -3.84 1.29 -16.52
C SER A 68 -4.61 0.55 -17.61
N ARG A 69 -5.65 1.21 -18.14
CA ARG A 69 -6.43 0.76 -19.29
C ARG A 69 -5.46 0.63 -20.46
N ARG A 70 -5.11 -0.60 -20.81
CA ARG A 70 -4.62 -0.90 -22.16
C ARG A 70 -5.80 -0.93 -23.11
#